data_AF-A0A1I2Y5Z8-F1
#
_entry.id   AF-A0A1I2Y5Z8-F1
#
_cell.length_a   1.000
_cell.length_b   1.000
_cell.length_c   1.000
_cell.angle_alpha   90.00
_cell.angle_beta   90.00
_cell.angle_gamma   90.00
#
_symmetry.space_group_name_H-M   'P 1'
#
loop_
_entity.id
_entity.type
_entity.pdbx_description
1 polymer ?
#
loop_
_entity_poly.entity_id
_entity_poly.type
_entity_poly.pdbx_seq_one_letter_code
_entity_poly.pdbx_strand_id
1 'polypeptide(L)'
;MNETQKSLSTWILIVSGLFALLEVMVSIALCIEPESVVATVDLSAKGVEYVIRMWAARQFALGFIFAFATYKKSIAMLTTAYVFFLVMFVGDLIIGIFQKENSLIISAIVMCIVSSAMLYLLNKRKQT
;
A
#
# COMPACT_ATOMS: atom_id res chain seq x y z
N MET A 1 30.25 1.90 -18.61
CA MET A 1 29.23 1.32 -17.71
C MET A 1 29.66 1.66 -16.30
N ASN A 2 29.14 2.74 -15.71
CA ASN A 2 29.68 3.30 -14.46
C ASN A 2 29.14 2.57 -13.23
N GLU A 3 30.07 1.99 -12.47
CA GLU A 3 29.88 1.09 -11.33
C GLU A 3 29.57 1.79 -9.98
N THR A 4 28.64 2.73 -9.93
CA THR A 4 28.26 3.39 -8.66
C THR A 4 26.75 3.46 -8.40
N GLN A 5 25.96 2.60 -9.04
CA GLN A 5 24.65 2.26 -8.51
C GLN A 5 24.83 1.22 -7.41
N LYS A 6 24.94 1.70 -6.16
CA LYS A 6 24.82 0.88 -4.96
C LYS A 6 23.51 0.11 -5.08
N SER A 7 23.60 -1.17 -5.48
CA SER A 7 22.44 -1.93 -5.92
C SER A 7 21.43 -1.99 -4.79
N LEU A 8 20.15 -1.72 -5.10
CA LEU A 8 19.09 -1.83 -4.12
C LEU A 8 19.12 -3.26 -3.56
N SER A 9 19.11 -3.41 -2.24
CA SER A 9 19.14 -4.76 -1.65
C SER A 9 17.96 -5.57 -2.15
N THR A 10 18.23 -6.78 -2.60
CA THR A 10 17.24 -7.71 -3.15
C THR A 10 16.05 -7.91 -2.22
N TRP A 11 16.26 -7.88 -0.90
CA TRP A 11 15.18 -8.02 0.08
C TRP A 11 14.18 -6.87 0.06
N ILE A 12 14.65 -5.62 -0.15
CA ILE A 12 13.77 -4.46 -0.27
C ILE A 12 12.90 -4.61 -1.52
N LEU A 13 13.50 -5.05 -2.63
CA LEU A 13 12.76 -5.31 -3.87
C LEU A 13 11.71 -6.42 -3.70
N ILE A 14 12.04 -7.49 -2.98
CA ILE A 14 11.09 -8.58 -2.69
C ILE A 14 9.92 -8.04 -1.87
N VAL A 15 10.19 -7.32 -0.77
CA VAL A 15 9.14 -6.76 0.09
C VAL A 15 8.27 -5.77 -0.68
N SER A 16 8.86 -4.86 -1.47
CA SER A 16 8.11 -3.92 -2.30
C SER A 16 7.28 -4.63 -3.39
N GLY A 17 7.80 -5.72 -3.97
CA GLY A 17 7.07 -6.54 -4.94
C GLY A 17 5.89 -7.29 -4.30
N LEU A 18 6.04 -7.79 -3.07
CA LEU A 18 4.94 -8.40 -2.32
C LEU A 18 3.84 -7.39 -2.02
N PHE A 19 4.19 -6.16 -1.64
CA PHE A 19 3.19 -5.08 -1.47
C PHE A 19 2.50 -4.72 -2.77
N ALA A 20 3.24 -4.64 -3.89
CA ALA A 20 2.63 -4.41 -5.20
C ALA A 20 1.57 -5.47 -5.52
N LEU A 21 1.89 -6.74 -5.29
CA LEU A 21 0.99 -7.86 -5.54
C LEU A 21 -0.23 -7.83 -4.60
N LEU A 22 -0.01 -7.56 -3.31
CA LEU A 22 -1.08 -7.44 -2.32
C LEU A 22 -2.11 -6.38 -2.73
N GLU A 23 -1.65 -5.17 -3.06
CA GLU A 23 -2.52 -4.05 -3.42
C GLU A 23 -3.32 -4.32 -4.70
N VAL A 24 -2.70 -4.96 -5.69
CA VAL A 24 -3.42 -5.38 -6.91
C VAL A 24 -4.45 -6.46 -6.60
N MET A 25 -4.13 -7.45 -5.76
CA MET A 25 -5.09 -8.48 -5.36
C MET A 25 -6.27 -7.90 -4.58
N VAL A 26 -6.02 -6.98 -3.65
CA VAL A 26 -7.09 -6.29 -2.90
C VAL A 26 -7.96 -5.48 -3.84
N SER A 27 -7.38 -4.78 -4.83
CA SER A 27 -8.17 -4.09 -5.86
C SER A 27 -9.06 -5.04 -6.65
N ILE A 28 -8.56 -6.21 -7.03
CA ILE A 28 -9.35 -7.19 -7.79
C ILE A 28 -10.48 -7.74 -6.91
N ALA A 29 -10.17 -8.07 -5.65
CA ALA A 29 -11.17 -8.55 -4.69
C ALA A 29 -12.30 -7.52 -4.48
N LEU A 30 -11.97 -6.24 -4.30
CA LEU A 30 -12.96 -5.17 -4.18
C LEU A 30 -13.85 -4.99 -5.43
N CYS A 31 -13.36 -5.35 -6.62
CA CYS A 31 -14.13 -5.27 -7.87
C CYS A 31 -15.01 -6.49 -8.13
N ILE A 32 -14.57 -7.69 -7.73
CA ILE A 32 -15.26 -8.95 -8.04
C ILE A 32 -16.15 -9.41 -6.88
N GLU A 33 -15.61 -9.37 -5.65
CA GLU A 33 -16.27 -9.88 -4.46
C GLU A 33 -16.00 -8.94 -3.27
N PRO A 34 -16.56 -7.71 -3.29
CA PRO A 34 -16.32 -6.73 -2.24
C PRO A 34 -16.75 -7.21 -0.85
N GLU A 35 -17.75 -8.08 -0.75
CA GLU A 35 -18.20 -8.68 0.52
C GLU A 35 -17.08 -9.38 1.29
N SER A 36 -16.09 -9.95 0.57
CA SER A 36 -14.93 -10.60 1.18
C SER A 36 -13.95 -9.62 1.84
N VAL A 37 -13.99 -8.33 1.46
CA VAL A 37 -13.09 -7.27 1.95
C VAL A 37 -13.81 -6.30 2.88
N VAL A 38 -15.10 -6.03 2.63
CA VAL A 38 -15.94 -5.08 3.37
C VAL A 38 -17.20 -5.74 3.94
N ALA A 39 -17.01 -6.80 4.73
CA ALA A 39 -18.09 -7.60 5.30
C ALA A 39 -19.09 -6.81 6.18
N THR A 40 -18.70 -5.64 6.69
CA THR A 40 -19.54 -4.82 7.59
C THR A 40 -20.28 -3.68 6.88
N VAL A 41 -20.14 -3.55 5.55
CA VAL A 41 -20.75 -2.48 4.76
C VAL A 41 -21.99 -2.99 4.01
N ASP A 42 -23.10 -2.28 4.12
CA ASP A 42 -24.31 -2.56 3.32
C ASP A 42 -24.09 -2.17 1.86
N LEU A 43 -23.83 -3.17 1.02
CA LEU A 43 -23.61 -3.00 -0.42
C LEU A 43 -24.86 -2.62 -1.21
N SER A 44 -26.06 -2.79 -0.62
CA SER A 44 -27.32 -2.46 -1.28
C SER A 44 -27.63 -0.95 -1.23
N ALA A 45 -26.93 -0.20 -0.39
CA ALA A 45 -27.12 1.23 -0.24
C ALA A 45 -26.60 2.02 -1.45
N LYS A 46 -27.40 3.00 -1.90
CA LYS A 46 -27.04 3.84 -3.06
C LYS A 46 -25.71 4.56 -2.84
N GLY A 47 -24.78 4.39 -3.78
CA GLY A 47 -23.48 5.06 -3.78
C GLY A 47 -22.35 4.30 -3.09
N VAL A 48 -22.64 3.23 -2.36
CA VAL A 48 -21.61 2.39 -1.72
C VAL A 48 -20.73 1.69 -2.76
N GLU A 49 -21.33 1.14 -3.82
CA GLU A 49 -20.59 0.52 -4.92
C GLU A 49 -19.58 1.49 -5.56
N TYR A 50 -19.95 2.78 -5.68
CA TYR A 50 -19.05 3.80 -6.20
C TYR A 50 -17.84 4.05 -5.29
N VAL A 51 -18.07 4.13 -3.97
CA VAL A 51 -16.99 4.28 -2.98
C VAL A 51 -16.05 3.07 -2.98
N ILE A 52 -16.60 1.86 -3.12
CA ILE A 52 -15.82 0.62 -3.23
C ILE A 52 -14.97 0.63 -4.50
N ARG A 53 -15.53 1.04 -5.64
CA ARG A 53 -14.77 1.17 -6.90
C ARG A 53 -13.67 2.25 -6.81
N MET A 54 -13.91 3.35 -6.11
CA MET A 54 -12.88 4.35 -5.82
C MET A 54 -11.75 3.78 -4.96
N TRP A 55 -12.09 2.99 -3.94
CA TRP A 55 -11.10 2.31 -3.12
C TRP A 55 -10.32 1.26 -3.92
N ALA A 56 -10.98 0.46 -4.75
CA ALA A 56 -10.33 -0.48 -5.65
C ALA A 56 -9.33 0.24 -6.58
N ALA A 57 -9.75 1.34 -7.22
CA ALA A 57 -8.87 2.15 -8.07
C ALA A 57 -7.66 2.70 -7.32
N ARG A 58 -7.83 3.11 -6.04
CA ARG A 58 -6.73 3.55 -5.16
C ARG A 58 -5.72 2.43 -4.92
N GLN A 59 -6.21 1.24 -4.56
CA GLN A 59 -5.38 0.05 -4.30
C GLN A 59 -4.63 -0.37 -5.57
N PHE A 60 -5.29 -0.36 -6.72
CA PHE A 60 -4.64 -0.62 -8.00
C PHE A 60 -3.52 0.38 -8.31
N ALA A 61 -3.78 1.68 -8.13
CA ALA A 61 -2.79 2.72 -8.40
C ALA A 61 -1.53 2.57 -7.54
N LEU A 62 -1.70 2.28 -6.24
CA LEU A 62 -0.58 2.01 -5.35
C LEU A 62 0.18 0.74 -5.73
N GLY A 63 -0.53 -0.35 -6.01
CA GLY A 63 0.07 -1.58 -6.49
C GLY A 63 0.90 -1.37 -7.75
N PHE A 64 0.39 -0.60 -8.70
CA PHE A 64 1.11 -0.24 -9.92
C PHE A 64 2.34 0.63 -9.64
N ILE A 65 2.24 1.64 -8.78
CA ILE A 65 3.37 2.49 -8.39
C ILE A 65 4.46 1.63 -7.73
N PHE A 66 4.11 0.72 -6.81
CA PHE A 66 5.07 -0.19 -6.19
C PHE A 66 5.70 -1.16 -7.20
N ALA A 67 4.90 -1.75 -8.10
CA ALA A 67 5.40 -2.63 -9.14
C ALA A 67 6.40 -1.91 -10.05
N PHE A 68 6.05 -0.70 -10.50
CA PHE A 68 6.89 0.11 -11.37
C PHE A 68 8.16 0.60 -10.66
N ALA A 69 8.05 1.06 -9.41
CA ALA A 69 9.19 1.48 -8.59
C ALA A 69 10.17 0.31 -8.34
N THR A 70 9.63 -0.88 -8.09
CA THR A 70 10.40 -2.13 -7.91
C THR A 70 11.10 -2.53 -9.22
N TYR A 71 10.39 -2.49 -10.35
CA TYR A 71 10.95 -2.78 -11.67
C TYR A 71 12.09 -1.82 -12.05
N LYS A 72 11.89 -0.52 -11.81
CA LYS A 72 12.90 0.52 -12.07
C LYS A 72 14.03 0.53 -11.05
N LYS A 73 13.94 -0.23 -9.95
CA LYS A 73 14.92 -0.26 -8.85
C LYS A 73 15.29 1.14 -8.33
N SER A 74 14.35 2.08 -8.36
CA SER A 74 14.60 3.49 -8.03
C SER A 74 14.31 3.78 -6.57
N ILE A 75 15.34 4.20 -5.81
CA ILE A 75 15.21 4.58 -4.39
C ILE A 75 14.20 5.71 -4.22
N ALA A 76 14.32 6.78 -5.01
CA ALA A 76 13.44 7.95 -4.90
C ALA A 76 11.97 7.60 -5.15
N MET A 77 11.71 6.71 -6.12
CA MET A 77 10.36 6.26 -6.45
C MET A 77 9.79 5.35 -5.38
N LEU A 78 10.59 4.42 -4.84
CA LEU A 78 10.19 3.59 -3.70
C LEU A 78 9.92 4.42 -2.45
N THR A 79 10.76 5.40 -2.12
CA THR A 79 10.52 6.32 -1.00
C THR A 79 9.18 7.03 -1.18
N THR A 80 8.90 7.55 -2.37
CA THR A 80 7.63 8.22 -2.66
C THR A 80 6.44 7.26 -2.50
N ALA A 81 6.56 6.03 -3.04
CA ALA A 81 5.54 5.00 -2.90
C ALA A 81 5.23 4.67 -1.43
N TYR A 82 6.27 4.47 -0.60
CA TYR A 82 6.10 4.21 0.82
C TYR A 82 5.53 5.41 1.59
N VAL A 83 5.82 6.66 1.19
CA VAL A 83 5.17 7.84 1.77
C VAL A 83 3.67 7.84 1.48
N PHE A 84 3.27 7.62 0.22
CA PHE A 84 1.85 7.52 -0.13
C PHE A 84 1.16 6.37 0.59
N PHE A 85 1.84 5.23 0.69
CA PHE A 85 1.36 4.07 1.45
C PHE A 85 1.14 4.40 2.92
N LEU A 86 2.09 5.09 3.56
CA LEU A 86 1.97 5.51 4.95
C LEU A 86 0.79 6.47 5.14
N VAL A 87 0.66 7.50 4.29
CA VAL A 87 -0.45 8.46 4.37
C VAL A 87 -1.80 7.76 4.20
N MET A 88 -1.89 6.79 3.30
CA MET A 88 -3.11 6.00 3.11
C MET A 88 -3.48 5.23 4.38
N PHE A 89 -2.54 4.46 4.96
CA PHE A 89 -2.84 3.67 6.16
C PHE A 89 -3.07 4.53 7.40
N VAL A 90 -2.51 5.74 7.47
CA VAL A 90 -2.92 6.71 8.50
C VAL A 90 -4.38 7.13 8.32
N GLY A 91 -4.82 7.36 7.08
CA GLY A 91 -6.23 7.61 6.76
C GLY A 91 -7.13 6.43 7.14
N ASP A 92 -6.75 5.21 6.76
CA ASP A 92 -7.51 3.99 7.08
C ASP A 92 -7.54 3.74 8.61
N LEU A 93 -6.49 4.09 9.35
CA LEU A 93 -6.47 4.06 10.82
C LEU A 93 -7.49 5.02 11.42
N ILE A 94 -7.53 6.26 10.93
CA ILE A 94 -8.49 7.27 11.39
C ILE A 94 -9.93 6.77 11.13
N ILE A 95 -10.18 6.25 9.93
CA ILE A 95 -11.48 5.66 9.55
C ILE A 95 -11.83 4.50 10.48
N GLY A 96 -10.89 3.58 10.73
CA GLY A 96 -11.08 2.44 11.62
C GLY A 96 -11.43 2.86 13.05
N ILE A 97 -10.79 3.90 13.58
CA ILE A 97 -11.12 4.46 14.90
C ILE A 97 -12.54 5.04 14.92
N PHE A 98 -12.93 5.80 13.88
CA PHE A 98 -14.28 6.37 13.78
C PHE A 98 -15.37 5.31 13.64
N GLN A 99 -15.10 4.24 12.89
CA GLN A 99 -16.03 3.14 12.66
C GLN A 99 -15.97 2.06 13.76
N LYS A 100 -15.02 2.16 14.71
CA LYS A 100 -14.74 1.17 15.76
C LYS A 100 -14.48 -0.25 15.22
N GLU A 101 -13.87 -0.32 14.03
CA GLU A 101 -13.56 -1.56 13.33
C GLU A 101 -12.16 -2.05 13.72
N ASN A 102 -12.09 -2.98 14.67
CA ASN A 102 -10.82 -3.48 15.22
C ASN A 102 -9.91 -4.08 14.13
N SER A 103 -10.47 -4.76 13.14
CA SER A 103 -9.71 -5.35 12.03
C SER A 103 -8.99 -4.27 11.21
N LEU A 104 -9.68 -3.17 10.89
CA LEU A 104 -9.12 -2.05 10.13
C LEU A 104 -8.06 -1.30 10.94
N ILE A 105 -8.29 -1.12 12.25
CA ILE A 105 -7.32 -0.49 13.16
C ILE A 105 -6.03 -1.31 13.23
N ILE A 106 -6.13 -2.61 13.47
CA ILE A 106 -4.96 -3.51 13.62
C ILE A 106 -4.15 -3.54 12.32
N SER A 107 -4.82 -3.77 11.18
CA SER A 107 -4.15 -3.80 9.88
C SER A 107 -3.47 -2.46 9.55
N ALA A 108 -4.15 -1.34 9.80
CA ALA A 108 -3.59 -0.02 9.56
C ALA A 108 -2.37 0.29 10.45
N ILE A 109 -2.38 -0.10 11.72
CA ILE A 109 -1.22 0.06 12.62
C ILE A 109 -0.02 -0.75 12.13
N VAL A 110 -0.24 -2.02 11.80
CA VAL A 110 0.83 -2.91 11.31
C VAL A 110 1.45 -2.32 10.03
N MET A 111 0.62 -1.86 9.11
CA MET A 111 1.09 -1.32 7.83
C MET A 111 1.79 0.04 8.00
N CYS A 112 1.35 0.89 8.93
CA CYS A 112 2.07 2.10 9.30
C CYS A 112 3.47 1.81 9.86
N ILE A 113 3.60 0.80 10.73
CA ILE A 113 4.89 0.39 11.30
C ILE A 113 5.82 -0.11 10.19
N VAL A 114 5.33 -1.01 9.33
CA VAL A 114 6.13 -1.56 8.23
C VAL A 114 6.54 -0.48 7.24
N SER A 115 5.63 0.42 6.86
CA SER A 115 5.95 1.52 5.96
C SER A 115 7.00 2.46 6.54
N SER A 116 6.86 2.82 7.83
CA SER A 116 7.83 3.67 8.54
C SER A 116 9.21 3.03 8.63
N ALA A 117 9.27 1.72 8.92
CA ALA A 117 10.51 0.96 8.95
C ALA A 117 11.18 0.93 7.56
N MET A 118 10.41 0.70 6.49
CA MET A 118 10.92 0.70 5.13
C MET A 118 11.42 2.07 4.69
N LEU A 119 10.71 3.15 5.03
CA LEU A 119 11.15 4.53 4.79
C LEU A 119 12.47 4.83 5.50
N TYR A 120 12.59 4.43 6.77
CA TYR A 120 13.82 4.62 7.54
C TYR A 120 15.01 3.88 6.89
N LEU A 121 14.81 2.63 6.47
CA LEU A 121 15.85 1.83 5.81
C LEU A 121 16.26 2.41 4.45
N LEU A 122 15.30 2.89 3.66
CA LEU A 122 15.57 3.54 2.37
C LEU A 122 16.33 4.85 2.57
N ASN A 123 15.95 5.67 3.55
CA ASN A 123 16.60 6.94 3.81
C ASN A 123 18.04 6.75 4.33
N LYS A 124 18.26 5.78 5.21
CA LYS A 124 19.61 5.41 5.68
C LYS A 124 20.51 5.00 4.52
N ARG A 125 19.99 4.23 3.55
CA ARG A 125 20.74 3.83 2.34
C ARG A 125 20.96 4.95 1.34
N LYS A 126 20.13 5.99 1.33
CA LYS A 126 20.34 7.19 0.50
C LYS A 126 21.50 8.05 1.03
N GLN A 127 21.73 8.04 2.35
CA GLN A 127 22.78 8.82 3.00
C GLN A 127 24.13 8.09 3.11
N THR A 128 24.17 6.77 2.86
CA THR A 128 25.41 5.97 2.90
C THR A 128 25.86 5.65 1.48
#